data_AF-A0A946LEK3-F1
#
_entry.id   AF-A0A946LEK3-F1
#
_cell.length_a   1.000
_cell.length_b   1.000
_cell.length_c   1.000
_cell.angle_alpha   90.00
_cell.angle_beta   90.00
_cell.angle_gamma   90.00
#
_symmetry.space_group_name_H-M   'P 1'
#
loop_
_entity.id
_entity.type
_entity.pdbx_description
1 polymer ?
#
loop_
_entity_poly.entity_id
_entity_poly.type
_entity_poly.pdbx_seq_one_letter_code
_entity_poly.pdbx_strand_id
1 'polypeptide(L)'
;MMRFLPKNWMLFLPLIFMLTGCALPAADAQPAPNATLVLPLLSQTPPPPTQSPIIATATMVAPLVSQSAAAVILVEEGDALNLRTAAGIENPVVKEIAANATGLVRIGQTQLIGEEIWAEIHTSTGEAGWVNARYLTEYVSAETFCLDSQVQFLLDNFQVALENKDGELFASLVSPIHGLDLRYYRYGTLANYTTEEAAWAFQSTYEVDWGDEPGSGFEKLGSFSEIPLPILQEVFGATHERLCNDVGVASSFAPEPWLPEYANINFYNIFKPGTDQYGGLDWRSWLVGVEYVGGKPHLFALILFQWEP
;
A
#
# COMPACT_ATOMS: atom_id res chain seq x y z
N MET A 1 -15.81 -7.21 2.55
CA MET A 1 -15.57 -8.14 3.68
C MET A 1 -16.15 -9.51 3.30
N MET A 2 -15.34 -10.41 2.75
CA MET A 2 -15.79 -11.73 2.28
C MET A 2 -14.94 -12.80 2.96
N ARG A 3 -15.63 -13.78 3.54
CA ARG A 3 -15.15 -14.69 4.57
C ARG A 3 -14.17 -15.72 4.01
N PHE A 4 -12.98 -15.77 4.61
CA PHE A 4 -12.08 -16.91 4.56
C PHE A 4 -12.75 -18.14 5.17
N LEU A 5 -12.85 -19.23 4.41
CA LEU A 5 -13.10 -20.57 4.92
C LEU A 5 -11.86 -21.42 4.63
N PRO A 6 -11.10 -21.87 5.64
CA PRO A 6 -10.02 -22.83 5.42
C PRO A 6 -10.62 -24.23 5.36
N LYS A 7 -10.49 -24.90 4.21
CA LYS A 7 -10.87 -26.30 4.03
C LYS A 7 -9.60 -27.16 4.11
N ASN A 8 -9.65 -28.13 5.01
CA ASN A 8 -8.77 -29.31 5.15
C ASN A 8 -7.41 -29.14 5.84
N TRP A 9 -7.52 -29.15 7.16
CA TRP A 9 -6.71 -29.95 8.08
C TRP A 9 -6.37 -31.34 7.50
N MET A 10 -5.10 -31.58 7.15
CA MET A 10 -4.54 -32.93 7.06
C MET A 10 -3.37 -33.06 8.02
N LEU A 11 -3.54 -34.02 8.94
CA LEU A 11 -2.61 -34.48 9.94
C LEU A 11 -1.26 -34.88 9.32
N PHE A 12 -0.17 -34.31 9.83
CA PHE A 12 1.16 -34.92 9.75
C PHE A 12 1.60 -35.31 11.16
N LEU A 13 1.59 -36.61 11.42
CA LEU A 13 2.17 -37.26 12.60
C LEU A 13 3.71 -37.29 12.45
N PRO A 14 4.50 -37.14 13.53
CA PRO A 14 5.94 -37.10 13.43
C PRO A 14 6.53 -38.52 13.38
N LEU A 15 7.42 -38.78 12.43
CA LEU A 15 8.21 -40.01 12.37
C LEU A 15 9.52 -39.83 13.14
N ILE A 16 9.61 -40.51 14.28
CA ILE A 16 10.80 -40.60 15.13
C ILE A 16 11.82 -41.52 14.45
N PHE A 17 12.99 -41.00 14.12
CA PHE A 17 14.18 -41.80 13.83
C PHE A 17 15.20 -41.60 14.97
N MET A 18 15.35 -42.63 15.80
CA MET A 18 16.52 -42.79 16.67
C MET A 18 17.70 -43.28 15.83
N LEU A 19 18.90 -42.77 16.09
CA LEU A 19 20.17 -43.50 16.01
C LEU A 19 21.27 -42.69 16.74
N THR A 20 21.75 -43.25 17.85
CA THR A 20 23.16 -43.37 18.30
C THR A 20 24.17 -42.35 17.75
N GLY A 21 24.92 -41.57 18.54
CA GLY A 21 25.64 -41.92 19.75
C GLY A 21 27.15 -41.94 19.47
N CYS A 22 27.85 -40.81 19.66
CA CYS A 22 29.32 -40.75 19.73
C CYS A 22 29.72 -39.79 20.87
N ALA A 23 30.25 -40.37 21.94
CA ALA A 23 30.80 -39.66 23.09
C ALA A 23 32.24 -39.20 22.80
N LEU A 24 32.56 -37.96 23.19
CA LEU A 24 33.92 -37.44 23.27
C LEU A 24 34.39 -37.44 24.74
N PRO A 25 35.69 -37.68 24.99
CA PRO A 25 36.21 -37.99 26.32
C PRO A 25 36.32 -36.77 27.24
N ALA A 26 36.16 -37.03 28.54
CA ALA A 26 36.31 -36.09 29.64
C ALA A 26 37.76 -35.59 29.77
N ALA A 27 37.92 -34.27 29.90
CA ALA A 27 39.19 -33.65 30.30
C ALA A 27 39.16 -33.34 31.79
N ASP A 28 40.23 -33.77 32.47
CA ASP A 28 40.48 -33.69 33.90
C ASP A 28 40.34 -32.28 34.49
N ALA A 29 39.73 -32.22 35.67
CA ALA A 29 39.75 -31.06 36.56
C ALA A 29 41.07 -31.04 37.35
N GLN A 30 41.85 -29.96 37.21
CA GLN A 30 43.03 -29.71 38.03
C GLN A 30 42.79 -28.52 38.97
N PRO A 31 43.12 -28.62 40.27
CA PRO A 31 42.85 -27.56 41.25
C PRO A 31 43.83 -26.38 41.12
N ALA A 32 43.32 -25.16 41.34
CA ALA A 32 44.07 -23.91 41.31
C ALA A 32 44.92 -23.71 42.58
N PRO A 33 46.17 -23.21 42.48
CA PRO A 33 46.92 -22.73 43.63
C PRO A 33 46.60 -21.26 43.94
N ASN A 34 46.29 -21.01 45.21
CA ASN A 34 46.18 -19.70 45.84
C ASN A 34 47.53 -18.95 45.76
N ALA A 35 47.54 -17.74 45.21
CA ALA A 35 48.66 -16.80 45.35
C ALA A 35 48.15 -15.47 45.91
N THR A 36 48.48 -15.26 47.18
CA THR A 36 48.22 -14.05 47.97
C THR A 36 49.09 -12.89 47.48
N LEU A 37 48.47 -11.79 47.02
CA LEU A 37 49.15 -10.52 46.74
C LEU A 37 48.87 -9.53 47.87
N VAL A 38 49.93 -9.17 48.60
CA VAL A 38 49.93 -8.11 49.61
C VAL A 38 50.15 -6.77 48.91
N LEU A 39 49.24 -5.81 49.08
CA LEU A 39 49.36 -4.43 48.60
C LEU A 39 49.73 -3.49 49.76
N PRO A 40 50.68 -2.55 49.57
CA PRO A 40 51.04 -1.58 50.60
C PRO A 40 50.01 -0.45 50.72
N LEU A 41 49.83 0.04 51.96
CA LEU A 41 48.89 1.08 52.35
C LEU A 41 49.44 2.47 51.98
N LEU A 42 48.76 3.18 51.07
CA LEU A 42 48.98 4.61 50.84
C LEU A 42 47.77 5.40 51.35
N SER A 43 47.98 6.15 52.43
CA SER A 43 46.99 7.10 52.96
C SER A 43 46.85 8.30 52.02
N GLN A 44 45.71 8.45 51.36
CA GLN A 44 45.34 9.68 50.66
C GLN A 44 43.95 10.15 51.13
N THR A 45 43.91 11.39 51.59
CA THR A 45 42.71 12.11 52.02
C THR A 45 41.83 12.47 50.81
N PRO A 46 40.48 12.39 50.91
CA PRO A 46 39.60 12.72 49.80
C PRO A 46 39.56 14.23 49.53
N PRO A 47 39.59 14.69 48.26
CA PRO A 47 39.33 16.08 47.90
C PRO A 47 37.81 16.43 47.97
N PRO A 48 37.46 17.72 48.10
CA PRO A 48 36.07 18.16 48.24
C PRO A 48 35.27 18.06 46.92
N PRO A 49 33.93 17.92 46.98
CA PRO A 49 33.11 17.66 45.79
C PRO A 49 33.07 18.88 44.85
N THR A 50 33.55 18.68 43.63
CA THR A 50 33.41 19.61 42.52
C THR A 50 31.96 19.60 42.02
N GLN A 51 31.31 20.77 41.95
CA GLN A 51 29.97 20.90 41.39
C GLN A 51 30.00 20.60 39.89
N SER A 52 29.13 19.68 39.45
CA SER A 52 28.98 19.31 38.05
C SER A 52 28.24 20.41 37.27
N PRO A 53 28.59 20.65 36.00
CA PRO A 53 27.88 21.62 35.17
C PRO A 53 26.42 21.18 34.95
N ILE A 54 25.49 22.11 35.12
CA ILE A 54 24.07 21.93 34.79
C ILE A 54 23.96 21.80 33.27
N ILE A 55 23.72 20.59 32.79
CA ILE A 55 23.35 20.34 31.40
C ILE A 55 21.93 20.88 31.24
N ALA A 56 21.77 21.93 30.43
CA ALA A 56 20.46 22.42 30.03
C ALA A 56 19.68 21.26 29.40
N THR A 57 18.54 20.93 29.98
CA THR A 57 17.60 19.97 29.40
C THR A 57 17.17 20.50 28.05
N ALA A 58 17.72 19.92 26.97
CA ALA A 58 17.18 20.12 25.65
C ALA A 58 15.72 19.67 25.69
N THR A 59 14.80 20.62 25.62
CA THR A 59 13.40 20.32 25.36
C THR A 59 13.38 19.66 24.00
N MET A 60 13.17 18.34 23.97
CA MET A 60 12.85 17.62 22.75
C MET A 60 11.60 18.29 22.18
N VAL A 61 11.77 19.13 21.15
CA VAL A 61 10.64 19.52 20.32
C VAL A 61 10.16 18.22 19.71
N ALA A 62 8.99 17.75 20.16
CA ALA A 62 8.32 16.62 19.51
C ALA A 62 8.30 16.91 18.01
N PRO A 63 8.62 15.93 17.14
CA PRO A 63 8.51 16.16 15.70
C PRO A 63 7.11 16.70 15.43
N LEU A 64 7.01 17.81 14.70
CA LEU A 64 5.73 18.25 14.15
C LEU A 64 5.22 17.07 13.36
N VAL A 65 4.23 16.35 13.90
CA VAL A 65 3.53 15.33 13.15
C VAL A 65 2.87 16.09 12.02
N SER A 66 3.31 15.80 10.79
CA SER A 66 2.83 16.48 9.59
C SER A 66 1.30 16.36 9.58
N GLN A 67 0.60 17.46 9.85
CA GLN A 67 -0.84 17.54 9.66
C GLN A 67 -1.07 17.49 8.15
N SER A 68 -1.23 16.29 7.61
CA SER A 68 -1.57 16.13 6.21
C SER A 68 -3.06 16.33 6.02
N ALA A 69 -3.41 17.14 5.02
CA ALA A 69 -4.76 17.19 4.51
C ALA A 69 -5.12 15.79 3.99
N ALA A 70 -6.29 15.31 4.36
CA ALA A 70 -6.80 14.01 3.97
C ALA A 70 -8.15 14.14 3.27
N ALA A 71 -8.48 13.12 2.49
CA ALA A 71 -9.74 13.00 1.80
C ALA A 71 -10.28 11.57 1.92
N VAL A 72 -11.60 11.44 1.74
CA VAL A 72 -12.30 10.16 1.80
C VAL A 72 -12.18 9.43 0.46
N ILE A 73 -11.86 8.14 0.52
CA ILE A 73 -11.80 7.21 -0.62
C ILE A 73 -12.43 5.87 -0.23
N LEU A 74 -12.67 5.01 -1.21
CA LEU A 74 -13.17 3.64 -1.03
C LEU A 74 -14.54 3.55 -0.34
N VAL A 75 -15.31 4.64 -0.35
CA VAL A 75 -16.70 4.69 0.09
C VAL A 75 -17.58 4.84 -1.15
N GLU A 76 -18.55 3.96 -1.31
CA GLU A 76 -19.46 3.97 -2.46
C GLU A 76 -20.34 5.22 -2.49
N GLU A 77 -20.78 5.61 -3.68
CA GLU A 77 -21.70 6.74 -3.83
C GLU A 77 -23.02 6.47 -3.09
N GLY A 78 -23.46 7.46 -2.30
CA GLY A 78 -24.66 7.34 -1.46
C GLY A 78 -24.41 6.75 -0.07
N ASP A 79 -23.20 6.25 0.22
CA ASP A 79 -22.77 5.86 1.56
C ASP A 79 -21.96 6.98 2.25
N ALA A 80 -21.63 6.77 3.52
CA ALA A 80 -20.90 7.74 4.34
C ALA A 80 -19.85 7.10 5.25
N LEU A 81 -18.73 7.80 5.42
CA LEU A 81 -17.72 7.45 6.40
C LEU A 81 -18.17 7.91 7.80
N ASN A 82 -18.32 6.95 8.70
CA ASN A 82 -18.72 7.21 10.08
C ASN A 82 -17.56 7.77 10.93
N LEU A 83 -17.71 9.00 11.41
CA LEU A 83 -16.86 9.60 12.44
C LEU A 83 -17.35 9.17 13.82
N ARG A 84 -16.50 8.56 14.64
CA ARG A 84 -16.87 7.96 15.93
C ARG A 84 -16.19 8.64 17.12
N THR A 85 -16.76 8.46 18.30
CA THR A 85 -16.21 9.05 19.54
C THR A 85 -14.89 8.41 19.99
N ALA A 86 -14.61 7.19 19.56
CA ALA A 86 -13.40 6.41 19.84
C ALA A 86 -13.14 5.43 18.68
N ALA A 87 -11.91 4.89 18.60
CA ALA A 87 -11.55 3.88 17.63
C ALA A 87 -12.37 2.59 17.83
N GLY A 88 -12.99 2.09 16.76
CA GLY A 88 -13.76 0.85 16.77
C GLY A 88 -15.23 1.05 16.38
N ILE A 89 -15.78 0.07 15.65
CA ILE A 89 -17.15 0.11 15.09
C ILE A 89 -18.26 0.10 16.15
N GLU A 90 -17.94 -0.29 17.38
CA GLU A 90 -18.85 -0.35 18.52
C GLU A 90 -19.10 1.03 19.17
N ASN A 91 -18.25 2.01 18.89
CA ASN A 91 -18.35 3.34 19.48
C ASN A 91 -19.41 4.20 18.77
N PRO A 92 -20.15 5.07 19.48
CA PRO A 92 -21.17 5.94 18.87
C PRO A 92 -20.65 6.78 17.70
N VAL A 93 -21.50 6.96 16.69
CA VAL A 93 -21.25 7.85 15.56
C VAL A 93 -21.53 9.31 15.98
N VAL A 94 -20.53 10.16 15.81
CA VAL A 94 -20.60 11.62 16.00
C VAL A 94 -21.20 12.28 14.76
N LYS A 95 -20.77 11.84 13.57
CA LYS A 95 -21.14 12.43 12.29
C LYS A 95 -20.92 11.45 11.14
N GLU A 96 -21.75 11.56 10.11
CA GLU A 96 -21.54 10.92 8.81
C GLU A 96 -20.81 11.90 7.87
N ILE A 97 -19.69 11.46 7.32
CA ILE A 97 -18.85 12.22 6.39
C ILE A 97 -19.12 11.71 4.98
N ALA A 98 -19.37 12.61 4.03
CA ALA A 98 -19.65 12.24 2.64
C ALA A 98 -18.51 11.42 2.02
N ALA A 99 -18.86 10.49 1.13
CA ALA A 99 -17.93 9.58 0.44
C ALA A 99 -16.78 10.28 -0.31
N ASN A 100 -16.97 11.53 -0.75
CA ASN A 100 -15.98 12.32 -1.47
C ASN A 100 -15.44 13.51 -0.65
N ALA A 101 -15.65 13.54 0.66
CA ALA A 101 -15.25 14.68 1.48
C ALA A 101 -13.73 14.92 1.44
N THR A 102 -13.35 16.19 1.35
CA THR A 102 -11.96 16.67 1.40
C THR A 102 -11.78 17.63 2.58
N GLY A 103 -10.54 18.06 2.83
CA GLY A 103 -10.24 19.02 3.90
C GLY A 103 -10.32 18.42 5.29
N LEU A 104 -10.19 17.09 5.41
CA LEU A 104 -9.98 16.42 6.69
C LEU A 104 -8.54 16.67 7.12
N VAL A 105 -8.29 16.76 8.43
CA VAL A 105 -6.94 16.92 8.97
C VAL A 105 -6.65 15.74 9.89
N ARG A 106 -5.63 14.96 9.56
CA ARG A 106 -5.17 13.88 10.46
C ARG A 106 -4.43 14.51 11.64
N ILE A 107 -4.78 14.07 12.85
CA ILE A 107 -4.14 14.56 14.09
C ILE A 107 -2.87 13.75 14.40
N GLY A 108 -2.60 12.70 13.61
CA GLY A 108 -1.42 11.86 13.74
C GLY A 108 -1.55 10.72 14.76
N GLN A 109 -2.65 10.67 15.52
CA GLN A 109 -2.97 9.53 16.36
C GLN A 109 -3.58 8.40 15.53
N THR A 110 -3.08 7.19 15.75
CA THR A 110 -3.66 5.96 15.19
C THR A 110 -3.80 4.89 16.26
N GLN A 111 -4.80 4.03 16.11
CA GLN A 111 -5.04 2.88 16.98
C GLN A 111 -5.37 1.66 16.14
N LEU A 112 -4.74 0.52 16.44
CA LEU A 112 -5.07 -0.76 15.84
C LEU A 112 -6.14 -1.45 16.69
N ILE A 113 -7.33 -1.65 16.15
CA ILE A 113 -8.43 -2.38 16.78
C ILE A 113 -8.76 -3.59 15.91
N GLY A 114 -8.44 -4.79 16.39
CA GLY A 114 -8.46 -5.99 15.57
C GLY A 114 -7.40 -5.91 14.46
N GLU A 115 -7.84 -5.93 13.21
CA GLU A 115 -7.01 -5.79 12.00
C GLU A 115 -7.18 -4.41 11.34
N GLU A 116 -7.99 -3.53 11.93
CA GLU A 116 -8.30 -2.22 11.36
C GLU A 116 -7.51 -1.12 12.07
N ILE A 117 -6.85 -0.27 11.28
CA ILE A 117 -6.23 0.95 11.78
C ILE A 117 -7.29 2.04 11.79
N TRP A 118 -7.44 2.69 12.93
CA TRP A 118 -8.28 3.85 13.12
C TRP A 118 -7.41 5.09 13.23
N ALA A 119 -7.83 6.18 12.60
CA ALA A 119 -7.15 7.46 12.63
C ALA A 119 -8.05 8.51 13.28
N GLU A 120 -7.46 9.33 14.14
CA GLU A 120 -8.13 10.51 14.67
C GLU A 120 -8.02 11.66 13.67
N ILE A 121 -9.16 12.29 13.36
CA ILE A 121 -9.26 13.37 12.39
C ILE A 121 -10.05 14.55 12.95
N HIS A 122 -9.78 15.73 12.40
CA HIS A 122 -10.66 16.89 12.45
C HIS A 122 -11.29 17.10 11.08
N THR A 123 -12.57 17.44 11.08
CA THR A 123 -13.27 17.90 9.88
C THR A 123 -13.08 19.40 9.69
N SER A 124 -13.32 19.90 8.47
CA SER A 124 -13.31 21.33 8.16
C SER A 124 -14.37 22.14 8.93
N THR A 125 -15.40 21.46 9.44
CA THR A 125 -16.48 22.04 10.26
C THR A 125 -16.18 22.03 11.77
N GLY A 126 -15.04 21.47 12.18
CA GLY A 126 -14.52 21.54 13.55
C GLY A 126 -14.83 20.33 14.43
N GLU A 127 -15.58 19.33 13.95
CA GLU A 127 -15.78 18.08 14.67
C GLU A 127 -14.51 17.23 14.66
N ALA A 128 -14.24 16.59 15.80
CA ALA A 128 -13.13 15.68 16.02
C ALA A 128 -13.65 14.27 16.33
N GLY A 129 -12.93 13.25 15.89
CA GLY A 129 -13.25 11.86 16.20
C GLY A 129 -12.39 10.87 15.44
N TRP A 130 -12.81 9.61 15.46
CA TRP A 130 -12.08 8.48 14.90
C TRP A 130 -12.80 7.92 13.68
N VAL A 131 -12.06 7.69 12.61
CA VAL A 131 -12.53 7.01 11.40
C VAL A 131 -11.63 5.80 11.10
N ASN A 132 -12.16 4.82 10.36
CA ASN A 132 -11.31 3.75 9.85
C ASN A 132 -10.37 4.33 8.78
N ALA A 133 -9.07 4.17 9.00
CA ALA A 133 -8.01 4.80 8.21
C ALA A 133 -7.92 4.26 6.78
N ARG A 134 -8.52 3.09 6.48
CA ARG A 134 -8.62 2.52 5.14
C ARG A 134 -9.42 3.39 4.17
N TYR A 135 -10.26 4.27 4.69
CA TYR A 135 -11.07 5.18 3.87
C TYR A 135 -10.45 6.57 3.75
N LEU A 136 -9.17 6.71 4.11
CA LEU A 136 -8.46 7.99 4.06
C LEU A 136 -7.24 7.89 3.16
N THR A 137 -7.03 8.91 2.34
CA THR A 137 -5.77 9.14 1.62
C THR A 137 -5.26 10.54 1.86
N GLU A 138 -3.99 10.80 1.57
CA GLU A 138 -3.47 12.17 1.55
C GLU A 138 -4.08 12.94 0.38
N TYR A 139 -4.65 14.10 0.67
CA TYR A 139 -5.28 14.91 -0.34
C TYR A 139 -4.25 15.74 -1.11
N VAL A 140 -4.20 15.51 -2.42
CA VAL A 140 -3.44 16.31 -3.38
C VAL A 140 -4.41 16.83 -4.45
N SER A 141 -4.39 18.13 -4.71
CA SER A 141 -5.26 18.71 -5.74
C SER A 141 -4.81 18.24 -7.14
N ALA A 142 -5.75 18.19 -8.08
CA ALA A 142 -5.48 17.82 -9.47
C ALA A 142 -4.36 18.69 -10.10
N GLU A 143 -4.34 19.98 -9.84
CA GLU A 143 -3.32 20.90 -10.36
C GLU A 143 -1.92 20.57 -9.81
N THR A 144 -1.80 20.35 -8.49
CA THR A 144 -0.52 19.97 -7.88
C THR A 144 -0.06 18.60 -8.36
N PHE A 145 -0.97 17.65 -8.47
CA PHE A 145 -0.70 16.31 -8.98
C PHE A 145 -0.16 16.33 -10.42
N CYS A 146 -0.83 17.03 -11.34
CA CYS A 146 -0.43 17.05 -12.75
C CYS A 146 0.91 17.74 -13.01
N LEU A 147 1.40 18.55 -12.06
CA LEU A 147 2.68 19.24 -12.13
C LEU A 147 3.81 18.49 -11.38
N ASP A 148 3.48 17.43 -10.63
CA ASP A 148 4.46 16.71 -9.81
C ASP A 148 5.29 15.73 -10.66
N SER A 149 6.59 16.02 -10.77
CA SER A 149 7.53 15.18 -11.51
C SER A 149 7.74 13.80 -10.87
N GLN A 150 7.46 13.63 -9.57
CA GLN A 150 7.54 12.33 -8.89
C GLN A 150 6.55 11.33 -9.49
N VAL A 151 5.39 11.80 -9.96
CA VAL A 151 4.40 10.93 -10.61
C VAL A 151 4.91 10.45 -11.97
N GLN A 152 5.64 11.28 -12.71
CA GLN A 152 6.27 10.85 -13.95
C GLN A 152 7.34 9.78 -13.69
N PHE A 153 8.19 9.98 -12.67
CA PHE A 153 9.16 8.96 -12.25
C PHE A 153 8.49 7.67 -11.77
N LEU A 154 7.34 7.74 -11.11
CA LEU A 154 6.55 6.57 -10.71
C LEU A 154 6.12 5.76 -11.96
N LEU A 155 5.56 6.43 -12.97
CA LEU A 155 5.11 5.79 -14.21
C LEU A 155 6.28 5.20 -15.01
N ASP A 156 7.41 5.90 -15.06
CA ASP A 156 8.62 5.40 -15.74
C ASP A 156 9.20 4.16 -15.02
N ASN A 157 9.27 4.19 -13.69
CA ASN A 157 9.71 3.02 -12.92
C ASN A 157 8.71 1.85 -13.03
N PHE A 158 7.41 2.15 -13.15
CA PHE A 158 6.40 1.12 -13.37
C PHE A 158 6.62 0.44 -14.72
N GLN A 159 6.87 1.20 -15.80
CA GLN A 159 7.27 0.63 -17.08
C GLN A 159 8.51 -0.26 -16.97
N VAL A 160 9.56 0.21 -16.30
CA VAL A 160 10.79 -0.58 -16.07
C VAL A 160 10.50 -1.88 -15.32
N ALA A 161 9.64 -1.84 -14.31
CA ALA A 161 9.24 -3.03 -13.56
C ALA A 161 8.48 -4.03 -14.43
N LEU A 162 7.57 -3.56 -15.29
CA LEU A 162 6.81 -4.39 -16.22
C LEU A 162 7.73 -5.03 -17.27
N GLU A 163 8.61 -4.27 -17.91
CA GLU A 163 9.50 -4.75 -18.97
C GLU A 163 10.50 -5.79 -18.46
N ASN A 164 11.09 -5.55 -17.29
CA ASN A 164 12.08 -6.44 -16.69
C ASN A 164 11.45 -7.54 -15.83
N LYS A 165 10.13 -7.51 -15.62
CA LYS A 165 9.40 -8.36 -14.67
C LYS A 165 10.04 -8.30 -13.27
N ASP A 166 10.43 -7.10 -12.86
CA ASP A 166 11.08 -6.82 -11.58
C ASP A 166 10.03 -6.63 -10.47
N GLY A 167 9.75 -7.73 -9.76
CA GLY A 167 8.75 -7.75 -8.69
C GLY A 167 9.13 -6.86 -7.51
N GLU A 168 10.42 -6.75 -7.17
CA GLU A 168 10.86 -5.91 -6.05
C GLU A 168 10.63 -4.43 -6.37
N LEU A 169 10.97 -4.00 -7.58
CA LEU A 169 10.66 -2.66 -8.04
C LEU A 169 9.15 -2.45 -8.06
N PHE A 170 8.36 -3.36 -8.65
CA PHE A 170 6.90 -3.23 -8.70
C PHE A 170 6.28 -3.07 -7.31
N ALA A 171 6.66 -3.93 -6.36
CA ALA A 171 6.22 -3.85 -4.96
C ALA A 171 6.54 -2.51 -4.31
N SER A 172 7.70 -1.91 -4.59
CA SER A 172 8.10 -0.61 -4.04
C SER A 172 7.29 0.58 -4.56
N LEU A 173 6.58 0.40 -5.69
CA LEU A 173 5.73 1.41 -6.31
C LEU A 173 4.28 1.29 -5.85
N VAL A 174 3.84 0.12 -5.40
CA VAL A 174 2.48 -0.12 -4.90
C VAL A 174 2.26 0.61 -3.57
N SER A 175 1.03 1.09 -3.35
CA SER A 175 0.69 1.73 -2.08
C SER A 175 0.91 0.81 -0.89
N PRO A 176 1.67 1.25 0.13
CA PRO A 176 1.85 0.47 1.35
C PRO A 176 0.63 0.49 2.28
N ILE A 177 -0.38 1.34 2.00
CA ILE A 177 -1.58 1.46 2.84
C ILE A 177 -2.77 0.73 2.21
N HIS A 178 -3.00 0.90 0.91
CA HIS A 178 -4.19 0.37 0.22
C HIS A 178 -3.88 -0.75 -0.77
N GLY A 179 -2.61 -1.01 -1.07
CA GLY A 179 -2.24 -1.92 -2.15
C GLY A 179 -2.58 -1.35 -3.53
N LEU A 180 -2.72 -2.23 -4.50
CA LEU A 180 -3.06 -1.90 -5.89
C LEU A 180 -4.37 -2.56 -6.30
N ASP A 181 -5.39 -1.75 -6.50
CA ASP A 181 -6.69 -2.15 -7.05
C ASP A 181 -6.59 -2.33 -8.57
N LEU A 182 -6.63 -3.57 -9.05
CA LEU A 182 -6.59 -3.91 -10.48
C LEU A 182 -7.96 -4.37 -10.96
N ARG A 183 -8.48 -3.68 -11.97
CA ARG A 183 -9.67 -4.05 -12.74
C ARG A 183 -9.28 -4.25 -14.20
N TYR A 184 -9.15 -5.52 -14.61
CA TYR A 184 -8.84 -5.87 -16.00
C TYR A 184 -10.03 -5.59 -16.93
N TYR A 185 -11.25 -5.84 -16.46
CA TYR A 185 -12.44 -5.25 -17.04
C TYR A 185 -13.01 -4.23 -16.07
N ARG A 186 -13.44 -3.08 -16.59
CA ARG A 186 -13.97 -2.00 -15.77
C ARG A 186 -15.09 -2.45 -14.81
N TYR A 187 -16.00 -3.29 -15.31
CA TYR A 187 -17.11 -3.87 -14.55
C TYR A 187 -16.83 -5.30 -14.07
N GLY A 188 -15.59 -5.78 -14.21
CA GLY A 188 -15.17 -7.10 -13.76
C GLY A 188 -14.81 -7.13 -12.28
N THR A 189 -14.22 -8.24 -11.88
CA THR A 189 -13.78 -8.48 -10.51
C THR A 189 -12.60 -7.57 -10.15
N LEU A 190 -12.64 -7.01 -8.94
CA LEU A 190 -11.53 -6.25 -8.38
C LEU A 190 -10.51 -7.21 -7.74
N ALA A 191 -9.27 -7.16 -8.20
CA ALA A 191 -8.14 -7.80 -7.53
C ALA A 191 -7.30 -6.72 -6.81
N ASN A 192 -7.09 -6.86 -5.51
CA ASN A 192 -6.20 -5.97 -4.76
C ASN A 192 -4.88 -6.70 -4.49
N TYR A 193 -3.75 -6.09 -4.86
CA TYR A 193 -2.41 -6.62 -4.60
C TYR A 193 -1.75 -5.82 -3.48
N THR A 194 -1.38 -6.47 -2.38
CA THR A 194 -0.51 -5.83 -1.38
C THR A 194 0.91 -5.64 -1.92
N THR A 195 1.75 -4.90 -1.20
CA THR A 195 3.18 -4.79 -1.50
C THR A 195 3.87 -6.15 -1.55
N GLU A 196 3.48 -7.08 -0.66
CA GLU A 196 4.01 -8.44 -0.62
C GLU A 196 3.57 -9.25 -1.84
N GLU A 197 2.29 -9.17 -2.21
CA GLU A 197 1.75 -9.92 -3.36
C GLU A 197 2.30 -9.39 -4.69
N ALA A 198 2.44 -8.06 -4.81
CA ALA A 198 3.04 -7.40 -5.97
C ALA A 198 4.48 -7.89 -6.22
N ALA A 199 5.24 -8.18 -5.16
CA ALA A 199 6.62 -8.68 -5.27
C ALA A 199 6.72 -10.01 -6.04
N TRP A 200 5.65 -10.81 -6.05
CA TRP A 200 5.61 -12.11 -6.71
C TRP A 200 4.66 -12.16 -7.90
N ALA A 201 3.96 -11.06 -8.23
CA ALA A 201 2.92 -11.03 -9.25
C ALA A 201 3.39 -11.53 -10.63
N PHE A 202 4.63 -11.20 -11.02
CA PHE A 202 5.22 -11.63 -12.30
C PHE A 202 5.65 -13.11 -12.36
N GLN A 203 5.65 -13.80 -11.21
CA GLN A 203 6.07 -15.21 -11.10
C GLN A 203 4.92 -16.11 -10.62
N SER A 204 3.88 -15.49 -10.04
CA SER A 204 2.73 -16.19 -9.49
C SER A 204 1.94 -16.89 -10.59
N THR A 205 1.58 -18.13 -10.33
CA THR A 205 0.60 -18.90 -11.12
C THR A 205 -0.78 -18.90 -10.45
N TYR A 206 -1.00 -18.03 -9.46
CA TYR A 206 -2.29 -17.91 -8.80
C TYR A 206 -3.31 -17.36 -9.79
N GLU A 207 -4.33 -18.14 -10.08
CA GLU A 207 -5.41 -17.74 -10.97
C GLU A 207 -6.34 -16.74 -10.28
N VAL A 208 -6.58 -15.63 -10.96
CA VAL A 208 -7.56 -14.62 -10.59
C VAL A 208 -8.71 -14.72 -11.59
N ASP A 209 -9.93 -14.63 -11.08
CA ASP A 209 -11.09 -14.36 -11.91
C ASP A 209 -11.16 -12.86 -12.18
N TRP A 210 -10.96 -12.44 -13.42
CA TRP A 210 -10.96 -11.05 -13.86
C TRP A 210 -12.36 -10.53 -14.20
N GLY A 211 -13.39 -11.38 -14.08
CA GLY A 211 -14.76 -11.13 -14.49
C GLY A 211 -15.06 -11.67 -15.88
N ASP A 212 -16.32 -11.50 -16.28
CA ASP A 212 -16.82 -11.98 -17.57
C ASP A 212 -16.24 -11.17 -18.73
N GLU A 213 -15.69 -11.87 -19.72
CA GLU A 213 -15.16 -11.26 -20.93
C GLU A 213 -16.30 -10.58 -21.73
N PRO A 214 -16.15 -9.29 -22.05
CA PRO A 214 -17.15 -8.58 -22.84
C PRO A 214 -17.39 -9.24 -24.20
N GLY A 215 -18.66 -9.23 -24.63
CA GLY A 215 -19.12 -9.88 -25.85
C GLY A 215 -19.41 -11.39 -25.70
N SER A 216 -18.51 -12.16 -25.08
CA SER A 216 -18.71 -13.62 -24.90
C SER A 216 -19.48 -13.97 -23.63
N GLY A 217 -19.26 -13.22 -22.54
CA GLY A 217 -19.80 -13.49 -21.21
C GLY A 217 -19.14 -14.66 -20.49
N PHE A 218 -18.00 -15.17 -20.99
CA PHE A 218 -17.26 -16.23 -20.32
C PHE A 218 -16.29 -15.66 -19.29
N GLU A 219 -16.16 -16.34 -18.15
CA GLU A 219 -15.21 -15.99 -17.10
C GLU A 219 -13.78 -15.92 -17.66
N LYS A 220 -13.08 -14.83 -17.37
CA LYS A 220 -11.67 -14.66 -17.72
C LYS A 220 -10.80 -15.06 -16.53
N LEU A 221 -10.35 -16.31 -16.54
CA LEU A 221 -9.47 -16.85 -15.51
C LEU A 221 -8.00 -16.81 -15.97
N GLY A 222 -7.12 -16.41 -15.06
CA GLY A 222 -5.67 -16.52 -15.27
C GLY A 222 -4.87 -15.69 -14.28
N SER A 223 -3.57 -15.95 -14.19
CA SER A 223 -2.69 -15.18 -13.33
C SER A 223 -2.43 -13.76 -13.83
N PHE A 224 -1.86 -12.93 -12.96
CA PHE A 224 -1.38 -11.58 -13.35
C PHE A 224 -0.44 -11.64 -14.56
N SER A 225 0.44 -12.65 -14.61
CA SER A 225 1.44 -12.78 -15.67
C SER A 225 0.86 -13.21 -17.01
N GLU A 226 -0.30 -13.86 -17.00
CA GLU A 226 -0.97 -14.37 -18.20
C GLU A 226 -1.95 -13.36 -18.78
N ILE A 227 -2.63 -12.58 -17.94
CA ILE A 227 -3.76 -11.73 -18.36
C ILE A 227 -3.39 -10.24 -18.39
N PRO A 228 -3.19 -9.52 -17.27
CA PRO A 228 -2.90 -8.09 -17.32
C PRO A 228 -1.48 -7.77 -17.78
N LEU A 229 -0.46 -8.57 -17.43
CA LEU A 229 0.94 -8.24 -17.73
C LEU A 229 1.22 -8.06 -19.24
N PRO A 230 0.79 -8.93 -20.16
CA PRO A 230 1.05 -8.73 -21.59
C PRO A 230 0.44 -7.43 -22.13
N ILE A 231 -0.73 -7.05 -21.62
CA ILE A 231 -1.43 -5.84 -22.04
C ILE A 231 -0.76 -4.59 -21.47
N LEU A 232 -0.33 -4.64 -20.21
CA LEU A 232 0.47 -3.59 -19.58
C LEU A 232 1.79 -3.39 -20.34
N GLN A 233 2.51 -4.48 -20.65
CA GLN A 233 3.75 -4.43 -21.42
C GLN A 233 3.52 -3.87 -22.84
N GLU A 234 2.42 -4.22 -23.50
CA GLU A 234 2.10 -3.66 -24.82
C GLU A 234 1.87 -2.15 -24.75
N VAL A 235 1.09 -1.67 -23.79
CA VAL A 235 0.74 -0.24 -23.70
C VAL A 235 1.94 0.60 -23.27
N PHE A 236 2.63 0.19 -22.20
CA PHE A 236 3.78 0.94 -21.67
C PHE A 236 5.02 0.83 -22.57
N GLY A 237 5.19 -0.30 -23.27
CA GLY A 237 6.30 -0.50 -24.21
C GLY A 237 6.10 0.15 -25.59
N ALA A 238 4.87 0.62 -25.90
CA ALA A 238 4.56 1.32 -27.14
C ALA A 238 4.74 2.85 -26.99
N THR A 239 4.72 3.55 -28.13
CA THR A 239 4.48 5.00 -28.12
C THR A 239 3.07 5.26 -27.60
N HIS A 240 2.97 5.94 -26.46
CA HIS A 240 1.72 6.23 -25.77
C HIS A 240 1.65 7.70 -25.37
N GLU A 241 0.44 8.19 -25.14
CA GLU A 241 0.15 9.49 -24.55
C GLU A 241 -0.10 9.34 -23.06
N ARG A 242 0.26 10.35 -22.27
CA ARG A 242 -0.03 10.44 -20.84
C ARG A 242 -0.96 11.62 -20.61
N LEU A 243 -2.23 11.36 -20.32
CA LEU A 243 -3.23 12.40 -20.09
C LEU A 243 -3.52 12.49 -18.59
N CYS A 244 -3.24 13.63 -17.97
CA CYS A 244 -3.44 13.80 -16.53
C CYS A 244 -4.91 14.10 -16.21
N ASN A 245 -5.52 13.30 -15.32
CA ASN A 245 -6.92 13.43 -14.90
C ASN A 245 -7.91 13.58 -16.06
N ASP A 246 -7.57 13.01 -17.22
CA ASP A 246 -8.40 13.01 -18.42
C ASP A 246 -8.64 11.56 -18.84
N VAL A 247 -9.91 11.15 -18.80
CA VAL A 247 -10.35 9.80 -19.13
C VAL A 247 -10.24 9.51 -20.64
N GLY A 248 -10.11 10.53 -21.49
CA GLY A 248 -9.99 10.40 -22.94
C GLY A 248 -11.08 9.50 -23.54
N VAL A 249 -10.66 8.54 -24.36
CA VAL A 249 -11.56 7.59 -25.04
C VAL A 249 -12.39 6.72 -24.09
N ALA A 250 -11.95 6.53 -22.84
CA ALA A 250 -12.67 5.70 -21.86
C ALA A 250 -14.08 6.25 -21.56
N SER A 251 -14.30 7.56 -21.72
CA SER A 251 -15.62 8.20 -21.58
C SER A 251 -16.67 7.70 -22.59
N SER A 252 -16.24 7.13 -23.71
CA SER A 252 -17.14 6.53 -24.70
C SER A 252 -17.58 5.10 -24.33
N PHE A 253 -16.91 4.48 -23.36
CA PHE A 253 -17.16 3.08 -22.93
C PHE A 253 -17.91 3.00 -21.61
N ALA A 254 -17.67 3.95 -20.71
CA ALA A 254 -18.34 4.03 -19.43
C ALA A 254 -18.79 5.47 -19.14
N PRO A 255 -20.02 5.68 -18.64
CA PRO A 255 -20.47 7.00 -18.20
C PRO A 255 -19.55 7.63 -17.15
N GLU A 256 -18.98 6.80 -16.27
CA GLU A 256 -18.06 7.22 -15.21
C GLU A 256 -16.81 6.35 -15.27
N PRO A 257 -15.85 6.59 -16.18
CA PRO A 257 -14.69 5.69 -16.34
C PRO A 257 -13.83 5.59 -15.08
N TRP A 258 -13.69 6.70 -14.38
CA TRP A 258 -13.09 6.78 -13.04
C TRP A 258 -14.18 6.56 -12.00
N LEU A 259 -13.95 5.64 -11.06
CA LEU A 259 -14.94 5.18 -10.10
C LEU A 259 -15.26 6.27 -9.05
N PRO A 260 -16.54 6.45 -8.64
CA PRO A 260 -16.91 7.43 -7.62
C PRO A 260 -16.18 7.23 -6.28
N GLU A 261 -15.93 5.98 -5.87
CA GLU A 261 -15.16 5.66 -4.67
C GLU A 261 -13.68 6.05 -4.77
N TYR A 262 -13.17 6.36 -5.98
CA TYR A 262 -11.83 6.88 -6.25
C TYR A 262 -11.84 8.39 -6.53
N ALA A 263 -12.93 9.11 -6.27
CA ALA A 263 -13.08 10.53 -6.64
C ALA A 263 -11.97 11.46 -6.11
N ASN A 264 -11.33 11.10 -4.99
CA ASN A 264 -10.22 11.85 -4.40
C ASN A 264 -8.82 11.30 -4.74
N ILE A 265 -8.75 10.30 -5.63
CA ILE A 265 -7.51 9.78 -6.21
C ILE A 265 -7.34 10.37 -7.60
N ASN A 266 -6.20 11.00 -7.83
CA ASN A 266 -5.84 11.49 -9.16
C ASN A 266 -5.23 10.35 -9.98
N PHE A 267 -5.30 10.46 -11.31
CA PHE A 267 -4.83 9.41 -12.20
C PHE A 267 -4.17 9.97 -13.46
N TYR A 268 -3.39 9.11 -14.11
CA TYR A 268 -2.99 9.29 -15.51
C TYR A 268 -3.69 8.27 -16.39
N ASN A 269 -4.17 8.70 -17.54
CA ASN A 269 -4.53 7.82 -18.63
C ASN A 269 -3.30 7.57 -19.50
N ILE A 270 -2.84 6.32 -19.53
CA ILE A 270 -1.78 5.85 -20.41
C ILE A 270 -2.44 5.27 -21.66
N PHE A 271 -2.48 6.09 -22.71
CA PHE A 271 -3.24 5.80 -23.93
C PHE A 271 -2.32 5.39 -25.07
N LYS A 272 -2.49 4.16 -25.57
CA LYS A 272 -1.93 3.69 -26.83
C LYS A 272 -2.96 3.91 -27.94
N PRO A 273 -2.72 4.81 -28.90
CA PRO A 273 -3.58 4.97 -30.06
C PRO A 273 -3.69 3.69 -30.89
N GLY A 274 -4.83 3.51 -31.54
CA GLY A 274 -5.02 2.43 -32.49
C GLY A 274 -4.20 2.65 -33.77
N THR A 275 -3.90 1.57 -34.47
CA THR A 275 -3.10 1.55 -35.68
C THR A 275 -3.98 1.48 -36.93
N ASP A 276 -3.49 2.04 -38.04
CA ASP A 276 -4.20 2.00 -39.33
C ASP A 276 -4.49 0.58 -39.81
N GLN A 277 -3.63 -0.38 -39.47
CA GLN A 277 -3.78 -1.79 -39.82
C GLN A 277 -5.12 -2.37 -39.34
N TYR A 278 -5.59 -1.93 -38.17
CA TYR A 278 -6.86 -2.37 -37.58
C TYR A 278 -7.93 -1.28 -37.64
N GLY A 279 -7.76 -0.27 -38.51
CA GLY A 279 -8.70 0.85 -38.62
C GLY A 279 -8.83 1.67 -37.34
N GLY A 280 -7.78 1.67 -36.51
CA GLY A 280 -7.77 2.33 -35.21
C GLY A 280 -8.49 1.57 -34.10
N LEU A 281 -8.89 0.31 -34.31
CA LEU A 281 -9.69 -0.49 -33.37
C LEU A 281 -8.86 -1.35 -32.40
N ASP A 282 -7.54 -1.19 -32.37
CA ASP A 282 -6.61 -1.87 -31.45
C ASP A 282 -6.00 -0.89 -30.41
N TRP A 283 -6.70 0.21 -30.15
CA TRP A 283 -6.33 1.15 -29.11
C TRP A 283 -6.55 0.54 -27.73
N ARG A 284 -5.74 0.99 -26.75
CA ARG A 284 -5.88 0.61 -25.34
C ARG A 284 -5.54 1.78 -24.43
N SER A 285 -6.17 1.80 -23.27
CA SER A 285 -6.02 2.84 -22.25
C SER A 285 -5.96 2.18 -20.88
N TRP A 286 -4.96 2.53 -20.08
CA TRP A 286 -4.94 2.24 -18.66
C TRP A 286 -5.14 3.52 -17.87
N LEU A 287 -6.19 3.58 -17.04
CA LEU A 287 -6.29 4.60 -16.01
C LEU A 287 -5.47 4.13 -14.81
N VAL A 288 -4.40 4.87 -14.51
CA VAL A 288 -3.44 4.58 -13.45
C VAL A 288 -3.68 5.56 -12.30
N GLY A 289 -4.37 5.09 -11.26
CA GLY A 289 -4.60 5.84 -10.03
C GLY A 289 -3.35 5.94 -9.18
N VAL A 290 -3.12 7.13 -8.64
CA VAL A 290 -1.94 7.43 -7.82
C VAL A 290 -2.39 8.07 -6.53
N GLU A 291 -1.99 7.47 -5.42
CA GLU A 291 -2.20 8.04 -4.10
C GLU A 291 -0.89 8.53 -3.48
N TYR A 292 -1.00 9.42 -2.49
CA TYR A 292 0.15 9.92 -1.75
C TYR A 292 0.19 9.31 -0.36
N VAL A 293 1.37 8.82 0.02
CA VAL A 293 1.65 8.32 1.36
C VAL A 293 2.96 8.93 1.83
N GLY A 294 2.90 9.75 2.87
CA GLY A 294 4.05 10.52 3.37
C GLY A 294 4.59 11.51 2.35
N GLY A 295 3.71 12.09 1.51
CA GLY A 295 4.10 13.00 0.43
C GLY A 295 4.77 12.34 -0.78
N LYS A 296 4.83 11.00 -0.84
CA LYS A 296 5.38 10.24 -1.98
C LYS A 296 4.24 9.56 -2.76
N PRO A 297 4.22 9.67 -4.11
CA PRO A 297 3.22 9.00 -4.93
C PRO A 297 3.46 7.49 -5.03
N HIS A 298 2.38 6.71 -5.01
CA HIS A 298 2.37 5.26 -5.17
C HIS A 298 1.21 4.84 -6.09
N LEU A 299 1.36 3.70 -6.77
CA LEU A 299 0.30 3.06 -7.54
C LEU A 299 -0.82 2.63 -6.61
N PHE A 300 -2.03 3.06 -6.91
CA PHE A 300 -3.24 2.77 -6.15
C PHE A 300 -4.23 1.96 -6.95
N ALA A 301 -4.45 2.29 -8.23
CA ALA A 301 -5.41 1.59 -9.07
C ALA A 301 -4.95 1.45 -10.52
N LEU A 302 -5.40 0.39 -11.19
CA LEU A 302 -5.26 0.15 -12.62
C LEU A 302 -6.60 -0.29 -13.19
N ILE A 303 -7.12 0.46 -14.17
CA ILE A 303 -8.36 0.12 -14.87
C ILE A 303 -8.10 0.11 -16.37
N LEU A 304 -8.32 -1.04 -17.01
CA LEU A 304 -8.17 -1.18 -18.46
C LEU A 304 -9.45 -0.77 -19.18
N PHE A 305 -9.25 -0.02 -20.26
CA PHE A 305 -10.22 0.21 -21.32
C PHE A 305 -9.58 -0.17 -22.64
N GLN A 306 -10.33 -0.88 -23.46
CA GLN A 306 -9.89 -1.27 -24.79
C GLN A 306 -11.07 -1.31 -25.73
N TRP A 307 -10.77 -1.32 -27.02
CA TRP A 307 -11.81 -1.59 -28.00
C TRP A 307 -12.36 -3.01 -27.86
N GLU A 308 -13.67 -3.14 -28.03
CA GLU A 308 -14.42 -4.40 -28.03
C GLU A 308 -15.31 -4.44 -29.29
N PRO A 309 -15.36 -5.58 -30.01
CA PRO A 309 -16.13 -5.75 -31.25
C PRO A 309 -17.64 -5.77 -31.07
#